data_AF-A0A942MPH5-F1
#
_entry.id   AF-A0A942MPH5-F1
#
_cell.length_a   1.000
_cell.length_b   1.000
_cell.length_c   1.000
_cell.angle_alpha   90.00
_cell.angle_beta   90.00
_cell.angle_gamma   90.00
#
_symmetry.space_group_name_H-M   'P 1'
#
loop_
_entity.id
_entity.type
_entity.pdbx_description
1 polymer ?
#
loop_
_entity_poly.entity_id
_entity_poly.type
_entity_poly.pdbx_seq_one_letter_code
_entity_poly.pdbx_strand_id
1 'polypeptide(L)'
;MGIFPASFRGAPEVIGVPPETIGGVPESSGYPLKQSGEFTELPGYPLKQSGEFTELSGYPLKQSGEFTELSGYPLKQSGEFTDLSGYPLKQSGEFTELSGYLLKQSGEFTELLGCPLKQSGEFTELSGYLLKQSGEFTELSGDFLKQSGEFLLITKNNSE
;
A
#
# COMPACT_ATOMS: atom_id res chain seq x y z
N MET A 1 -62.15 -9.05 -30.08
CA MET A 1 -61.99 -7.58 -29.92
C MET A 1 -61.78 -7.31 -28.45
N GLY A 2 -60.64 -6.73 -28.06
CA GLY A 2 -60.31 -6.46 -26.66
C GLY A 2 -58.87 -6.86 -26.33
N ILE A 3 -57.97 -5.91 -26.57
CA ILE A 3 -56.52 -5.95 -26.34
C ILE A 3 -56.30 -5.49 -24.90
N PHE A 4 -55.51 -6.20 -24.09
CA PHE A 4 -54.95 -5.66 -22.84
C PHE A 4 -53.46 -6.06 -22.72
N PRO A 5 -52.59 -5.14 -22.28
CA PRO A 5 -51.16 -5.17 -22.54
C PRO A 5 -50.37 -6.00 -21.52
N ALA A 6 -49.20 -6.45 -21.97
CA ALA A 6 -48.14 -6.97 -21.12
C ALA A 6 -47.50 -5.84 -20.30
N SER A 7 -47.41 -6.01 -18.97
CA SER A 7 -46.32 -5.45 -18.17
C SER A 7 -46.32 -6.02 -16.76
N PHE A 8 -45.42 -6.98 -16.53
CA PHE A 8 -44.80 -7.16 -15.22
C PHE A 8 -43.30 -7.26 -15.48
N ARG A 9 -42.63 -6.11 -15.47
CA ARG A 9 -41.16 -6.02 -15.52
C ARG A 9 -40.73 -5.00 -14.48
N GLY A 10 -39.93 -5.45 -13.52
CA GLY A 10 -39.41 -4.61 -12.44
C GLY A 10 -39.11 -5.41 -11.17
N ALA A 11 -38.45 -6.56 -11.28
CA ALA A 11 -37.68 -7.09 -10.15
C ALA A 11 -36.48 -6.15 -9.91
N PRO A 12 -36.03 -5.96 -8.66
CA PRO A 12 -35.04 -4.94 -8.33
C PRO A 12 -33.74 -5.18 -9.11
N GLU A 13 -33.17 -4.10 -9.65
CA GLU A 13 -31.86 -4.10 -10.29
C GLU A 13 -30.82 -4.66 -9.30
N VAL A 14 -30.46 -5.93 -9.49
CA VAL A 14 -29.22 -6.45 -8.95
C VAL A 14 -28.12 -5.76 -9.75
N ILE A 15 -27.50 -4.75 -9.15
CA ILE A 15 -26.28 -4.11 -9.65
C ILE A 15 -25.24 -5.23 -9.79
N GLY A 16 -25.13 -5.80 -10.99
CA GLY A 16 -24.20 -6.86 -11.30
C GLY A 16 -22.80 -6.29 -11.22
N VAL A 17 -22.08 -6.62 -10.15
CA VAL A 17 -20.66 -6.30 -9.99
C VAL A 17 -19.87 -7.13 -11.01
N PRO A 18 -19.12 -6.53 -11.95
CA PRO A 18 -18.18 -7.29 -12.75
C PRO A 18 -17.06 -7.78 -11.81
N PRO A 19 -16.72 -9.09 -11.82
CA PRO A 19 -15.69 -9.63 -10.94
C PRO A 19 -14.27 -9.13 -11.28
N GLU A 20 -14.10 -8.57 -12.48
CA GLU A 20 -12.84 -8.08 -13.02
C GLU A 20 -13.10 -6.77 -13.79
N THR A 21 -12.46 -5.69 -13.36
CA THR A 21 -12.44 -4.41 -14.09
C THR A 21 -11.06 -4.24 -14.72
N ILE A 22 -11.02 -4.06 -16.04
CA ILE A 22 -9.81 -3.87 -16.84
C ILE A 22 -9.96 -2.55 -17.61
N GLY A 23 -9.04 -1.61 -17.42
CA GLY A 23 -8.97 -0.37 -18.20
C GLY A 23 -8.68 0.87 -17.37
N GLY A 24 -8.27 1.95 -18.06
CA GLY A 24 -8.06 3.28 -17.48
C GLY A 24 -9.38 3.93 -17.12
N VAL A 25 -9.83 3.75 -15.87
CA VAL A 25 -11.02 4.41 -15.34
C VAL A 25 -10.55 5.43 -14.30
N PRO A 26 -10.90 6.72 -14.44
CA PRO A 26 -10.47 7.75 -13.52
C PRO A 26 -11.02 7.55 -12.11
N GLU A 27 -12.19 6.91 -12.00
CA GLU A 27 -12.88 6.62 -10.74
C GLU A 27 -13.56 5.24 -10.80
N SER A 28 -13.37 4.41 -9.77
CA SER A 28 -14.13 3.17 -9.59
C SER A 28 -14.53 3.01 -8.14
N SER A 29 -15.83 2.87 -7.87
CA SER A 29 -16.37 2.61 -6.53
C SER A 29 -16.98 1.22 -6.46
N GLY A 30 -16.73 0.48 -5.36
CA GLY A 30 -17.30 -0.86 -5.14
C GLY A 30 -16.37 -1.84 -4.42
N TYR A 31 -16.76 -3.12 -4.41
CA TYR A 31 -15.99 -4.25 -3.86
C TYR A 31 -15.53 -5.24 -4.96
N PRO A 32 -14.81 -4.81 -6.01
CA PRO A 32 -14.34 -5.74 -7.03
C PRO A 32 -13.30 -6.71 -6.46
N LEU A 33 -13.39 -7.97 -6.88
CA LEU A 33 -12.46 -9.02 -6.47
C LEU A 33 -11.06 -8.80 -7.03
N LYS A 34 -10.97 -8.28 -8.27
CA LYS A 34 -9.71 -7.94 -8.94
C LYS A 34 -9.88 -6.69 -9.80
N GLN A 35 -8.86 -5.84 -9.82
CA GLN A 35 -8.76 -4.71 -10.74
C GLN A 35 -7.37 -4.64 -11.36
N SER A 36 -7.31 -4.22 -12.63
CA SER A 36 -6.03 -3.93 -13.28
C SER A 36 -6.11 -2.78 -14.29
N GLY A 37 -5.11 -1.90 -14.31
CA GLY A 37 -5.06 -0.73 -15.19
C GLY A 37 -4.38 0.47 -14.54
N GLU A 38 -4.54 1.63 -15.17
CA GLU A 38 -4.13 2.94 -14.65
C GLU A 38 -5.33 3.61 -13.99
N PHE A 39 -5.17 4.15 -12.78
CA PHE A 39 -6.27 4.76 -12.03
C PHE A 39 -5.80 6.04 -11.33
N THR A 40 -6.63 7.07 -11.38
CA THR A 40 -6.36 8.34 -10.69
C THR A 40 -6.81 8.26 -9.24
N GLU A 41 -8.09 7.91 -9.00
CA GLU A 41 -8.64 7.79 -7.64
C GLU A 41 -9.46 6.50 -7.50
N LEU A 42 -9.18 5.74 -6.45
CA LEU A 42 -9.86 4.48 -6.17
C LEU A 42 -10.21 4.36 -4.68
N PRO A 43 -11.37 4.89 -4.26
CA PRO A 43 -11.90 4.63 -2.93
C PRO A 43 -12.55 3.24 -2.87
N GLY A 44 -12.08 2.34 -2.01
CA GLY A 44 -12.74 1.04 -1.84
C GLY A 44 -11.95 -0.05 -1.10
N TYR A 45 -12.48 -1.28 -1.16
CA TYR A 45 -11.92 -2.48 -0.51
C TYR A 45 -11.65 -3.62 -1.50
N PRO A 46 -10.88 -3.41 -2.58
CA PRO A 46 -10.58 -4.46 -3.53
C PRO A 46 -9.68 -5.53 -2.91
N LEU A 47 -9.95 -6.79 -3.27
CA LEU A 47 -9.20 -7.92 -2.71
C LEU A 47 -7.83 -8.09 -3.39
N LYS A 48 -7.72 -7.73 -4.67
CA LYS A 48 -6.47 -7.73 -5.44
C LYS A 48 -6.44 -6.57 -6.44
N GLN A 49 -5.32 -5.88 -6.54
CA GLN A 49 -5.12 -4.82 -7.53
C GLN A 49 -3.76 -4.94 -8.20
N SER A 50 -3.68 -4.55 -9.48
CA SER A 50 -2.40 -4.41 -10.18
C SER A 50 -2.37 -3.29 -11.21
N GLY A 51 -1.33 -2.46 -11.24
CA GLY A 51 -1.20 -1.38 -12.23
C GLY A 51 -0.62 -0.10 -11.63
N GLU A 52 -0.95 1.03 -12.23
CA GLU A 52 -0.48 2.35 -11.80
C GLU A 52 -1.61 3.11 -11.11
N PHE A 53 -1.33 3.69 -9.94
CA PHE A 53 -2.31 4.36 -9.10
C PHE A 53 -1.76 5.69 -8.62
N THR A 54 -2.50 6.78 -8.89
CA THR A 54 -2.13 8.09 -8.34
C THR A 54 -2.52 8.20 -6.88
N GLU A 55 -3.79 8.00 -6.54
CA GLU A 55 -4.28 8.05 -5.16
C GLU A 55 -5.08 6.81 -4.84
N LEU A 56 -4.69 6.14 -3.74
CA LEU A 56 -5.43 5.01 -3.21
C LEU A 56 -5.60 5.11 -1.70
N SER A 57 -6.84 4.94 -1.25
CA SER A 57 -7.18 4.84 0.17
C SER A 57 -7.96 3.56 0.45
N GLY A 58 -7.65 2.89 1.57
CA GLY A 58 -8.47 1.78 2.08
C GLY A 58 -7.71 0.60 2.68
N TYR A 59 -8.30 -0.61 2.55
CA TYR A 59 -7.82 -1.84 3.18
C TYR A 59 -7.60 -2.97 2.16
N PRO A 60 -6.78 -2.76 1.11
CA PRO A 60 -6.57 -3.77 0.09
C PRO A 60 -5.77 -4.96 0.64
N LEU A 61 -6.16 -6.17 0.24
CA LEU A 61 -5.50 -7.40 0.75
C LEU A 61 -4.19 -7.67 0.01
N LYS A 62 -4.14 -7.44 -1.30
CA LYS A 62 -2.95 -7.65 -2.14
C LYS A 62 -2.86 -6.62 -3.25
N GLN A 63 -1.69 -6.04 -3.43
CA GLN A 63 -1.46 -5.02 -4.46
C GLN A 63 -0.12 -5.20 -5.13
N SER A 64 -0.04 -4.85 -6.40
CA SER A 64 1.23 -4.82 -7.14
C SER A 64 1.29 -3.71 -8.19
N GLY A 65 2.37 -2.96 -8.28
CA GLY A 65 2.55 -1.94 -9.33
C GLY A 65 3.11 -0.63 -8.78
N GLU A 66 2.78 0.48 -9.43
CA GLU A 66 3.30 1.81 -9.08
C GLU A 66 2.22 2.62 -8.36
N PHE A 67 2.59 3.27 -7.26
CA PHE A 67 1.68 4.02 -6.41
C PHE A 67 2.30 5.37 -6.06
N THR A 68 1.63 6.46 -6.42
CA THR A 68 2.09 7.79 -6.01
C THR A 68 1.71 8.05 -4.56
N GLU A 69 0.42 8.02 -4.22
CA GLU A 69 -0.06 8.24 -2.86
C GLU A 69 -0.91 7.06 -2.41
N LEU A 70 -0.54 6.49 -1.27
CA LEU A 70 -1.25 5.39 -0.69
C LEU A 70 -1.43 5.57 0.82
N SER A 71 -2.68 5.50 1.27
CA SER A 71 -3.04 5.57 2.67
C SER A 71 -3.89 4.36 3.12
N GLY A 72 -3.55 3.79 4.28
CA GLY A 72 -4.40 2.82 4.96
C GLY A 72 -3.69 1.59 5.54
N TYR A 73 -4.33 0.43 5.42
CA TYR A 73 -3.95 -0.79 6.13
C TYR A 73 -3.77 -1.99 5.18
N PRO A 74 -2.87 -1.89 4.19
CA PRO A 74 -2.70 -2.96 3.22
C PRO A 74 -2.01 -4.19 3.84
N LEU A 75 -2.47 -5.39 3.47
CA LEU A 75 -1.91 -6.62 4.04
C LEU A 75 -0.61 -7.06 3.32
N LYS A 76 -0.57 -6.95 1.99
CA LYS A 76 0.57 -7.37 1.17
C LYS A 76 0.71 -6.48 -0.06
N GLN A 77 1.90 -5.96 -0.28
CA GLN A 77 2.17 -5.04 -1.39
C GLN A 77 3.51 -5.31 -2.03
N SER A 78 3.59 -5.04 -3.33
CA SER A 78 4.85 -5.08 -4.06
C SER A 78 4.93 -4.03 -5.17
N GLY A 79 6.07 -3.39 -5.37
CA GLY A 79 6.28 -2.45 -6.47
C GLY A 79 6.90 -1.14 -6.01
N GLU A 80 6.57 -0.05 -6.69
CA GLU A 80 7.16 1.27 -6.46
C GLU A 80 6.15 2.17 -5.75
N PHE A 81 6.60 2.86 -4.71
CA PHE A 81 5.76 3.71 -3.87
C PHE A 81 6.45 5.06 -3.64
N THR A 82 5.80 6.14 -4.03
CA THR A 82 6.29 7.49 -3.70
C THR A 82 5.96 7.80 -2.25
N ASP A 83 4.68 7.88 -1.89
CA ASP A 83 4.23 8.27 -0.56
C ASP A 83 3.32 7.20 0.03
N LEU A 84 3.75 6.60 1.15
CA LEU A 84 2.99 5.56 1.82
C LEU A 84 2.86 5.82 3.31
N SER A 85 1.62 6.00 3.75
CA SER A 85 1.27 6.19 5.15
C SER A 85 0.33 5.11 5.68
N GLY A 86 0.57 4.66 6.92
CA GLY A 86 -0.39 3.87 7.69
C GLY A 86 0.20 2.65 8.39
N TYR A 87 -0.46 1.50 8.24
CA TYR A 87 -0.16 0.28 9.01
C TYR A 87 0.01 -0.97 8.12
N PRO A 88 0.88 -0.94 7.11
CA PRO A 88 1.11 -2.07 6.23
C PRO A 88 1.77 -3.25 6.94
N LEU A 89 1.31 -4.47 6.60
CA LEU A 89 1.81 -5.69 7.24
C LEU A 89 3.04 -6.29 6.52
N LYS A 90 3.04 -6.31 5.19
CA LYS A 90 4.12 -6.90 4.38
C LYS A 90 4.31 -6.14 3.09
N GLN A 91 5.50 -5.63 2.84
CA GLN A 91 5.81 -4.82 1.67
C GLN A 91 7.15 -5.22 1.06
N SER A 92 7.24 -5.13 -0.26
CA SER A 92 8.49 -5.35 -0.99
C SER A 92 8.63 -4.42 -2.19
N GLY A 93 9.75 -3.74 -2.37
CA GLY A 93 9.99 -2.91 -3.56
C GLY A 93 10.73 -1.62 -3.22
N GLU A 94 10.45 -0.57 -3.97
CA GLU A 94 11.12 0.73 -3.85
C GLU A 94 10.18 1.74 -3.20
N PHE A 95 10.68 2.48 -2.20
CA PHE A 95 9.89 3.41 -1.40
C PHE A 95 10.64 4.75 -1.31
N THR A 96 9.97 5.84 -1.69
CA THR A 96 10.53 7.18 -1.50
C THR A 96 10.27 7.65 -0.07
N GLU A 97 9.02 7.75 0.34
CA GLU A 97 8.60 8.12 1.70
C GLU A 97 7.68 7.03 2.28
N LEU A 98 8.08 6.43 3.39
CA LEU A 98 7.31 5.42 4.10
C LEU A 98 7.17 5.78 5.57
N SER A 99 5.92 5.95 6.03
CA SER A 99 5.64 6.33 7.42
C SER A 99 4.59 5.44 8.12
N GLY A 100 4.80 5.21 9.42
CA GLY A 100 3.79 4.63 10.32
C GLY A 100 4.23 3.39 11.10
N TYR A 101 3.32 2.44 11.31
CA TYR A 101 3.57 1.22 12.08
C TYR A 101 3.69 0.03 11.14
N LEU A 102 4.92 -0.43 10.98
CA LEU A 102 5.36 -1.21 9.83
C LEU A 102 5.82 -2.59 10.31
N LEU A 103 5.22 -3.69 9.85
CA LEU A 103 5.56 -5.01 10.40
C LEU A 103 6.74 -5.70 9.69
N LYS A 104 6.69 -5.82 8.37
CA LYS A 104 7.72 -6.48 7.55
C LYS A 104 7.93 -5.78 6.22
N GLN A 105 9.12 -5.25 6.00
CA GLN A 105 9.47 -4.45 4.83
C GLN A 105 10.75 -4.99 4.21
N SER A 106 10.84 -4.96 2.89
CA SER A 106 12.07 -5.28 2.18
C SER A 106 12.24 -4.48 0.90
N GLY A 107 13.47 -4.10 0.56
CA GLY A 107 13.78 -3.40 -0.69
C GLY A 107 14.56 -2.12 -0.44
N GLU A 108 14.32 -1.10 -1.26
CA GLU A 108 15.05 0.16 -1.22
C GLU A 108 14.17 1.26 -0.63
N PHE A 109 14.74 2.05 0.29
CA PHE A 109 14.03 3.09 1.03
C PHE A 109 14.84 4.37 0.99
N THR A 110 14.25 5.45 0.48
CA THR A 110 14.87 6.77 0.60
C THR A 110 14.63 7.33 2.00
N GLU A 111 13.38 7.36 2.46
CA GLU A 111 13.03 7.82 3.79
C GLU A 111 12.02 6.86 4.45
N LEU A 112 12.37 6.37 5.65
CA LEU A 112 11.50 5.53 6.45
C LEU A 112 11.39 6.06 7.88
N LEU A 113 10.18 6.49 8.25
CA LEU A 113 9.85 7.06 9.55
C LEU A 113 8.87 6.19 10.34
N GLY A 114 9.10 6.02 11.64
CA GLY A 114 8.08 5.54 12.58
C GLY A 114 8.49 4.35 13.43
N CYS A 115 7.64 3.32 13.50
CA CYS A 115 7.79 2.19 14.43
C CYS A 115 7.89 0.83 13.72
N PRO A 116 8.91 0.61 12.90
CA PRO A 116 9.01 -0.58 12.09
C PRO A 116 9.67 -1.78 12.82
N LEU A 117 9.08 -2.97 12.65
CA LEU A 117 9.43 -4.16 13.43
C LEU A 117 10.55 -4.99 12.79
N LYS A 118 10.50 -5.21 11.48
CA LYS A 118 11.47 -6.02 10.73
C LYS A 118 11.68 -5.47 9.33
N GLN A 119 12.87 -4.95 9.03
CA GLN A 119 13.20 -4.46 7.69
C GLN A 119 14.51 -5.03 7.18
N SER A 120 14.58 -5.15 5.86
CA SER A 120 15.79 -5.57 5.17
C SER A 120 15.99 -4.89 3.82
N GLY A 121 17.18 -4.36 3.54
CA GLY A 121 17.51 -3.79 2.24
C GLY A 121 18.38 -2.55 2.35
N GLU A 122 18.19 -1.58 1.46
CA GLU A 122 19.00 -0.37 1.39
C GLU A 122 18.20 0.83 1.91
N PHE A 123 18.81 1.64 2.76
CA PHE A 123 18.16 2.77 3.42
C PHE A 123 19.03 4.02 3.29
N THR A 124 18.48 5.08 2.71
CA THR A 124 19.14 6.39 2.76
C THR A 124 18.93 7.02 4.15
N GLU A 125 17.68 7.17 4.57
CA GLU A 125 17.33 7.66 5.91
C GLU A 125 16.34 6.71 6.59
N LEU A 126 16.69 6.26 7.79
CA LEU A 126 15.85 5.42 8.63
C LEU A 126 15.77 5.99 10.04
N SER A 127 14.57 6.35 10.48
CA SER A 127 14.39 6.91 11.83
C SER A 127 13.17 6.39 12.60
N GLY A 128 13.29 6.41 13.94
CA GLY A 128 12.20 6.14 14.89
C GLY A 128 12.50 5.02 15.88
N TYR A 129 11.50 4.17 16.17
CA TYR A 129 11.60 3.04 17.10
C TYR A 129 11.74 1.71 16.35
N LEU A 130 12.96 1.21 16.23
CA LEU A 130 13.34 0.14 15.30
C LEU A 130 13.66 -1.17 16.04
N LEU A 131 12.93 -2.26 15.78
CA LEU A 131 13.19 -3.51 16.50
C LEU A 131 14.32 -4.36 15.88
N LYS A 132 14.26 -4.66 14.58
CA LYS A 132 15.21 -5.58 13.93
C LYS A 132 15.49 -5.23 12.47
N GLN A 133 16.66 -4.65 12.19
CA GLN A 133 17.02 -4.16 10.85
C GLN A 133 18.26 -4.83 10.27
N SER A 134 18.29 -5.00 8.95
CA SER A 134 19.46 -5.54 8.25
C SER A 134 19.68 -4.94 6.86
N GLY A 135 20.91 -4.59 6.51
CA GLY A 135 21.25 -4.15 5.15
C GLY A 135 22.23 -2.98 5.13
N GLU A 136 22.06 -2.06 4.19
CA GLU A 136 22.94 -0.90 4.02
C GLU A 136 22.20 0.37 4.44
N PHE A 137 22.87 1.22 5.22
CA PHE A 137 22.28 2.42 5.81
C PHE A 137 23.20 3.62 5.62
N THR A 138 22.69 4.68 4.99
CA THR A 138 23.39 5.97 4.94
C THR A 138 23.22 6.71 6.27
N GLU A 139 21.99 6.89 6.72
CA GLU A 139 21.66 7.51 8.00
C GLU A 139 20.67 6.66 8.80
N LEU A 140 21.03 6.37 10.05
CA LEU A 140 20.20 5.66 11.01
C LEU A 140 20.02 6.50 12.27
N SER A 141 18.79 6.85 12.61
CA SER A 141 18.48 7.69 13.77
C SER A 141 17.41 7.07 14.69
N GLY A 142 17.51 7.30 16.00
CA GLY A 142 16.48 6.95 16.98
C GLY A 142 16.85 5.77 17.89
N ASP A 143 15.85 4.99 18.27
CA ASP A 143 15.98 3.90 19.23
C ASP A 143 15.95 2.56 18.52
N PHE A 144 16.96 1.72 18.76
CA PHE A 144 17.05 0.43 18.09
C PHE A 144 17.58 -0.71 18.97
N LEU A 145 16.97 -1.89 18.81
CA LEU A 145 17.31 -3.08 19.61
C LEU A 145 18.28 -4.03 18.91
N LYS A 146 18.10 -4.29 17.61
CA LYS A 146 18.96 -5.19 16.83
C LYS A 146 19.17 -4.63 15.42
N GLN A 147 20.43 -4.46 15.04
CA GLN A 147 20.81 -4.08 13.69
C GLN A 147 22.03 -4.89 13.21
N SER A 148 22.12 -5.09 11.89
CA SER A 148 23.24 -5.76 11.23
C SER A 148 23.44 -5.21 9.82
N GLY A 149 24.69 -5.08 9.36
CA GLY A 149 24.99 -4.61 8.01
C GLY A 149 25.95 -3.43 8.03
N GLU A 150 25.93 -2.61 6.98
CA GLU A 150 26.84 -1.49 6.79
C GLU A 150 26.16 -0.15 7.12
N PHE A 151 26.87 0.73 7.82
CA PHE A 151 26.33 2.01 8.28
C PHE A 151 27.33 3.13 8.02
N LEU A 152 26.88 4.22 7.41
CA LEU A 152 27.69 5.43 7.25
C LEU A 152 27.53 6.38 8.45
N LEU A 153 26.31 6.61 8.92
CA LEU A 153 26.01 7.43 10.09
C LEU A 153 24.97 6.78 11.01
N ILE A 154 25.22 6.84 12.32
CA ILE A 154 24.32 6.33 13.37
C ILE A 154 24.15 7.38 14.47
N THR A 155 22.91 7.78 14.73
CA THR A 155 22.50 8.67 15.82
C THR A 155 21.55 7.92 16.75
N LYS A 156 21.93 7.72 18.01
CA LYS A 156 21.06 7.12 19.03
C LYS A 156 20.39 8.19 19.86
N ASN A 157 19.11 8.02 20.16
CA ASN A 157 18.48 8.79 21.23
C ASN A 157 19.03 8.29 22.57
N ASN A 158 19.81 9.14 23.25
CA ASN A 158 20.23 8.85 24.61
C ASN A 158 19.08 9.20 25.56
N SER A 159 18.14 8.27 25.76
CA SER A 159 17.26 8.35 26.93
C SER A 159 18.03 7.82 28.14
N GLU A 160 18.58 8.72 28.95
CA GLU A 160 19.01 8.44 30.34
C GLU A 160 17.81 8.04 31.21
#